data_AF-A0A811YHE2-F1
#
_entry.id   AF-A0A811YHE2-F1
#
_cell.length_a   1.000
_cell.length_b   1.000
_cell.length_c   1.000
_cell.angle_alpha   90.00
_cell.angle_beta   90.00
_cell.angle_gamma   90.00
#
_symmetry.space_group_name_H-M   'P 1'
#
loop_
_entity.id
_entity.type
_entity.pdbx_description
1 polymer ?
#
loop_
_entity_poly.entity_id
_entity_poly.type
_entity_poly.pdbx_seq_one_letter_code
_entity_poly.pdbx_strand_id
1 'polypeptide(L)'
;MASFSYMIIFFLVSSTLAHTVSSEIFKPHAINKWPKPPCKMYNSVDPSYTSQCPDVISYVCATNGHTYQNECFFCIDQWEFGLHIKFYKYGKCG
;
A
#
# COMPACT_ATOMS: atom_id res chain seq x y z
N MET A 1 51.94 3.32 -20.34
CA MET A 1 51.64 3.73 -18.96
C MET A 1 50.31 4.51 -18.81
N ALA A 2 49.69 5.02 -19.88
CA ALA A 2 48.42 5.78 -19.79
C ALA A 2 47.13 4.92 -19.78
N SER A 3 47.16 3.71 -20.35
CA SER A 3 45.99 2.80 -20.45
C SER A 3 45.52 2.25 -19.09
N PHE A 4 46.48 1.91 -18.21
CA PHE A 4 46.17 1.42 -16.86
C PHE A 4 45.46 2.47 -16.00
N SER A 5 45.84 3.74 -16.13
CA SER A 5 45.17 4.83 -15.40
C SER A 5 43.72 5.01 -15.84
N TYR A 6 43.41 4.87 -17.13
CA TYR A 6 42.03 5.02 -17.63
C TYR A 6 41.12 3.89 -17.16
N MET A 7 41.62 2.65 -17.18
CA MET A 7 40.88 1.49 -16.67
C MET A 7 40.58 1.65 -15.16
N ILE A 8 41.57 2.06 -14.36
CA ILE A 8 41.40 2.29 -12.92
C ILE A 8 40.37 3.39 -12.64
N ILE A 9 40.43 4.51 -13.39
CA ILE A 9 39.45 5.59 -13.26
C ILE A 9 38.03 5.10 -13.57
N PHE A 10 37.88 4.25 -14.60
CA PHE A 10 36.58 3.68 -14.96
C PHE A 10 35.99 2.83 -13.84
N PHE A 11 36.80 1.94 -13.22
CA PHE A 11 36.36 1.11 -12.10
C PHE A 11 35.95 1.94 -10.87
N LEU A 12 36.67 3.02 -10.56
CA LEU A 12 36.34 3.90 -9.43
C LEU A 12 35.03 4.66 -9.67
N VAL A 13 34.79 5.15 -10.89
CA VAL A 13 33.54 5.84 -11.27
C VAL A 13 32.34 4.88 -11.28
N SER A 14 32.52 3.64 -11.75
CA SER A 14 31.46 2.62 -11.70
C SER A 14 31.11 2.22 -10.26
N SER A 15 32.13 2.12 -9.39
CA SER A 15 31.93 1.74 -7.98
C SER A 15 31.16 2.83 -7.22
N THR A 16 31.51 4.11 -7.41
CA THR A 16 30.83 5.22 -6.73
C THR A 16 29.40 5.43 -7.22
N LEU A 17 29.11 5.15 -8.49
CA LEU A 17 27.76 5.20 -9.05
C LEU A 17 26.83 4.14 -8.43
N ALA A 18 27.35 2.95 -8.12
CA ALA A 18 26.55 1.91 -7.46
C ALA A 18 26.12 2.29 -6.03
N HIS A 19 26.97 3.02 -5.29
CA HIS A 19 26.65 3.48 -3.94
C HIS A 19 25.59 4.60 -3.92
N THR A 20 25.53 5.47 -4.93
CA THR A 20 24.51 6.54 -5.02
C THR A 20 23.15 6.03 -5.53
N VAL A 21 23.13 4.97 -6.35
CA VAL A 21 21.88 4.41 -6.91
C VAL A 21 21.06 3.65 -5.86
N SER A 22 21.69 3.18 -4.77
CA SER A 22 21.02 2.37 -3.74
C SER A 22 20.07 3.16 -2.82
N SER A 23 20.32 4.46 -2.65
CA SER A 23 19.59 5.32 -1.70
C SER A 23 18.37 6.02 -2.29
N GLU A 24 18.22 6.07 -3.61
CA GLU A 24 17.11 6.76 -4.30
C GLU A 24 15.92 5.83 -4.62
N ILE A 25 16.13 4.51 -4.69
CA ILE A 25 15.13 3.58 -5.24
C ILE A 25 14.12 3.07 -4.21
N PHE A 26 14.50 2.98 -2.93
CA PHE A 26 13.58 2.59 -1.86
C PHE A 26 13.26 3.81 -1.00
N LYS A 27 12.38 4.71 -1.48
CA LYS A 27 11.70 5.62 -0.57
C LYS A 27 10.86 4.75 0.38
N PRO A 28 11.20 4.67 1.67
CA PRO A 28 10.34 3.96 2.61
C PRO A 28 8.98 4.65 2.55
N HIS A 29 7.92 3.88 2.30
CA HIS A 29 6.58 4.37 2.55
C HIS A 29 6.58 4.80 4.02
N ALA A 30 6.47 6.11 4.25
CA ALA A 30 6.48 6.65 5.58
C ALA A 30 5.31 5.97 6.34
N ILE A 31 5.63 5.21 7.40
CA ILE A 31 4.71 4.32 8.14
C ILE A 31 3.46 5.09 8.64
N ASN A 32 3.59 6.40 8.76
CA ASN A 32 2.57 7.37 9.13
C ASN A 32 1.57 7.72 8.01
N LYS A 33 1.68 7.13 6.81
CA LYS A 33 0.74 7.38 5.71
C LYS A 33 0.41 6.11 4.93
N TRP A 34 -0.28 5.17 5.60
CA TRP A 34 -0.92 4.06 4.93
C TRP A 34 -2.02 4.57 3.98
N PRO A 35 -2.13 4.03 2.76
CA PRO A 35 -3.21 4.37 1.85
C PRO A 35 -4.56 3.93 2.45
N LYS A 36 -5.64 4.55 2.01
CA LYS A 36 -6.98 4.08 2.34
C LYS A 36 -7.24 2.74 1.65
N PRO A 37 -8.14 1.89 2.19
CA PRO A 37 -8.62 0.70 1.52
C PRO A 37 -9.02 0.99 0.07
N PRO A 38 -8.60 0.16 -0.91
CA PRO A 38 -8.88 0.37 -2.32
C PRO A 38 -10.33 -0.03 -2.65
N CYS A 39 -11.33 0.64 -2.06
CA CYS A 39 -12.73 0.21 -2.15
C CYS A 39 -13.25 0.08 -3.58
N LYS A 40 -12.70 0.86 -4.53
CA LYS A 40 -13.02 0.73 -5.95
C LYS A 40 -12.81 -0.68 -6.53
N MET A 41 -11.94 -1.49 -5.92
CA MET A 41 -11.69 -2.88 -6.33
C MET A 41 -12.76 -3.85 -5.82
N TYR A 42 -13.39 -3.54 -4.68
CA TYR A 42 -14.44 -4.39 -4.07
C TYR A 42 -15.84 -4.08 -4.63
N ASN A 43 -15.91 -3.16 -5.58
CA ASN A 43 -17.11 -2.84 -6.35
C ASN A 43 -17.50 -4.03 -7.22
N SER A 44 -18.54 -4.75 -6.83
CA SER A 44 -19.12 -5.77 -7.68
C SER A 44 -19.98 -5.09 -8.74
N VAL A 45 -19.43 -4.91 -9.94
CA VAL A 45 -20.17 -4.38 -11.12
C VAL A 45 -21.23 -5.38 -11.58
N ASP A 46 -21.07 -6.65 -11.21
CA ASP A 46 -21.92 -7.75 -11.62
C ASP A 46 -22.93 -8.15 -10.52
N PRO A 47 -24.25 -8.04 -10.77
CA PRO A 47 -25.29 -8.42 -9.81
C PRO A 47 -25.41 -9.94 -9.59
N SER A 48 -24.69 -10.78 -10.34
CA SER A 48 -24.56 -12.21 -10.11
C SER A 48 -23.35 -12.58 -9.25
N TYR A 49 -22.47 -11.62 -8.93
CA TYR A 49 -21.34 -11.82 -8.03
C TYR A 49 -21.78 -11.54 -6.59
N THR A 50 -22.14 -12.60 -5.86
CA THR A 50 -22.14 -12.55 -4.39
C THR A 50 -20.74 -12.10 -3.95
N SER A 51 -20.65 -10.96 -3.28
CA SER A 51 -19.41 -10.39 -2.77
C SER A 51 -18.81 -11.32 -1.69
N GLN A 52 -18.06 -12.32 -2.15
CA GLN A 52 -17.37 -13.26 -1.26
C GLN A 52 -16.10 -12.59 -0.75
N CYS A 53 -16.20 -11.91 0.38
CA CYS A 53 -15.00 -11.48 1.09
C CYS A 53 -14.24 -12.69 1.62
N PRO A 54 -12.90 -12.68 1.53
CA PRO A 54 -12.09 -13.73 2.13
C PRO A 54 -12.25 -13.70 3.65
N ASP A 55 -12.18 -14.87 4.29
CA ASP A 55 -12.19 -15.02 5.75
C ASP A 55 -10.80 -14.75 6.35
N VAL A 56 -10.19 -13.62 5.95
CA VAL A 56 -8.91 -13.14 6.46
C VAL A 56 -9.18 -12.05 7.47
N ILE A 57 -8.56 -12.16 8.64
CA ILE A 57 -8.66 -11.17 9.73
C ILE A 57 -7.58 -10.10 9.51
N SER A 58 -7.99 -8.92 9.06
CA SER A 58 -7.16 -7.73 8.88
C SER A 58 -7.98 -6.49 9.25
N TYR A 59 -8.14 -6.26 10.55
CA TYR A 59 -9.15 -5.32 11.03
C TYR A 59 -9.05 -3.92 10.43
N VAL A 60 -10.21 -3.30 10.19
CA VAL A 60 -10.33 -1.90 9.75
C VAL A 60 -11.32 -1.18 10.67
N CYS A 61 -10.95 0.00 11.16
CA CYS A 61 -11.82 0.85 11.94
C CYS A 61 -12.41 1.96 11.07
N ALA A 62 -13.73 2.11 11.14
CA ALA A 62 -14.47 3.20 10.51
C ALA A 62 -14.69 4.38 11.46
N THR A 63 -15.01 5.55 10.90
CA THR A 63 -15.26 6.79 11.67
C THR A 63 -16.48 6.73 12.58
N ASN A 64 -17.37 5.76 12.38
CA ASN A 64 -18.52 5.49 13.24
C ASN A 64 -18.17 4.58 14.44
N GLY A 65 -16.90 4.19 14.60
CA GLY A 65 -16.46 3.30 15.68
C GLY A 65 -16.72 1.81 15.42
N HIS A 66 -17.25 1.44 14.25
CA HIS A 66 -17.44 0.06 13.86
C HIS A 66 -16.12 -0.57 13.37
N THR A 67 -15.83 -1.78 13.84
CA THR A 67 -14.65 -2.56 13.45
C THR A 67 -15.04 -3.62 12.45
N TYR A 68 -14.44 -3.57 11.27
CA TYR A 68 -14.60 -4.53 10.19
C TYR A 68 -13.51 -5.58 10.26
N GLN A 69 -13.85 -6.84 9.93
CA GLN A 69 -12.90 -7.95 9.92
C GLN A 69 -11.78 -7.73 8.89
N ASN A 70 -12.10 -7.16 7.73
CA ASN A 70 -11.15 -6.76 6.71
C ASN A 70 -11.67 -5.61 5.84
N GLU A 71 -10.79 -5.13 4.95
CA GLU A 71 -11.11 -4.05 4.01
C GLU A 71 -12.23 -4.39 3.03
N CYS A 72 -12.40 -5.66 2.65
CA CYS A 72 -13.48 -6.08 1.77
C CYS A 72 -14.84 -5.85 2.43
N PHE A 73 -15.03 -6.33 3.66
CA PHE A 73 -16.27 -6.10 4.42
C PHE A 73 -16.54 -4.61 4.66
N PHE A 74 -15.49 -3.83 4.98
CA PHE A 74 -15.61 -2.38 5.13
C PHE A 74 -16.08 -1.70 3.84
N CYS A 75 -15.52 -2.09 2.70
CA CYS A 75 -15.83 -1.46 1.41
C CYS A 75 -17.23 -1.82 0.91
N ILE A 76 -17.72 -3.04 1.17
CA ILE A 76 -19.12 -3.43 0.88
C ILE A 76 -20.10 -2.58 1.68
N ASP A 77 -19.89 -2.44 2.98
CA ASP A 77 -20.76 -1.60 3.82
C ASP A 77 -20.71 -0.12 3.40
N GLN A 78 -19.52 0.40 3.08
CA GLN A 78 -19.36 1.76 2.57
C GLN A 78 -20.12 1.97 1.24
N TRP A 79 -20.29 0.91 0.46
CA TRP A 79 -21.05 0.91 -0.78
C TRP A 79 -22.56 0.89 -0.54
N GLU A 80 -23.01 0.03 0.37
CA GLU A 80 -24.44 -0.16 0.69
C GLU A 80 -25.05 1.02 1.46
N PHE A 81 -24.35 1.52 2.48
CA PHE A 81 -24.82 2.63 3.33
C PHE A 81 -24.31 4.01 2.87
N GLY A 82 -23.56 4.05 1.77
CA GLY A 82 -22.97 5.26 1.19
C GLY A 82 -21.76 5.83 1.96
N LEU A 83 -21.27 7.00 1.51
CA LEU A 83 -20.06 7.69 2.00
C LEU A 83 -20.11 8.15 3.48
N HIS A 84 -21.15 7.77 4.23
CA HIS A 84 -21.30 8.05 5.67
C HIS A 84 -20.34 7.22 6.53
N ILE A 85 -19.95 6.03 6.05
CA ILE A 85 -18.97 5.17 6.72
C ILE A 85 -17.59 5.46 6.10
N LYS A 86 -16.76 6.25 6.78
CA LYS A 86 -15.41 6.62 6.29
C LYS A 86 -14.35 5.79 7.00
N PHE A 87 -13.25 5.55 6.30
CA PHE A 87 -12.08 4.90 6.89
C PHE A 87 -11.46 5.80 7.96
N TYR A 88 -11.18 5.24 9.15
CA TYR A 88 -10.48 5.93 10.22
C TYR A 88 -9.03 5.45 10.36
N LYS A 89 -8.83 4.15 10.63
CA LYS A 89 -7.51 3.53 10.75
C LYS A 89 -7.54 2.05 10.42
N TYR A 90 -6.40 1.47 10.07
CA TYR A 90 -6.21 0.02 10.14
C TYR A 90 -6.13 -0.42 11.61
N GLY A 91 -6.62 -1.63 11.89
CA GLY A 91 -6.78 -2.18 13.23
C GLY A 91 -8.22 -2.07 13.77
N LYS A 92 -8.42 -2.57 14.99
CA LYS A 92 -9.70 -2.44 15.70
C LYS A 92 -9.96 -0.99 16.12
N CYS A 93 -11.23 -0.62 16.27
CA CYS A 93 -11.60 0.59 16.98
C CYS A 93 -11.30 0.46 18.48
N GLY A 94 -11.05 1.59 19.15
CA GLY A 94 -10.46 1.64 20.49
C GLY A 94 -9.13 2.36 20.48
#